data_AF-A0A9P0L5I3-F1
#
_entry.id   AF-A0A9P0L5I3-F1
#
_cell.length_a   1.000
_cell.length_b   1.000
_cell.length_c   1.000
_cell.angle_alpha   90.00
_cell.angle_beta   90.00
_cell.angle_gamma   90.00
#
_symmetry.space_group_name_H-M   'P 1'
#
loop_
_entity.id
_entity.type
_entity.pdbx_description
1 polymer ?
#
loop_
_entity_poly.entity_id
_entity_poly.type
_entity_poly.pdbx_seq_one_letter_code
_entity_poly.pdbx_strand_id
1 'polypeptide(L)' 'MVLQDEKKTKWRCVSYEKTKCRSVIYTTGKKVNCRQTHNHQAKPIDPKTILVPQYVKIVRS' A
#
# COMPACT_ATOMS: atom_id res chain seq x y z
N MET A 1 24.94 -2.30 10.35
CA MET A 1 23.84 -1.87 11.25
C MET A 1 22.57 -1.77 10.43
N VAL A 2 21.69 -2.77 10.51
CA VAL A 2 20.39 -2.72 9.82
C VAL A 2 19.45 -2.00 10.78
N LEU A 3 19.09 -0.76 10.46
CA LEU A 3 18.01 -0.06 11.17
C LEU A 3 16.72 -0.85 10.89
N GLN A 4 16.36 -1.74 11.80
CA GLN A 4 15.03 -2.32 11.87
C GLN A 4 14.09 -1.16 12.16
N ASP A 5 13.42 -0.63 11.13
CA ASP A 5 12.26 0.25 11.30
C ASP A 5 11.21 -0.53 12.12
N GLU A 6 11.20 -0.31 13.43
CA GLU A 6 10.62 -1.23 14.43
C GLU A 6 9.10 -1.44 14.30
N LYS A 7 8.39 -0.67 13.45
CA LYS A 7 6.94 -0.82 13.22
C LYS A 7 6.52 -0.54 11.77
N LYS A 8 7.24 -1.09 10.78
CA LYS A 8 6.78 -1.04 9.38
C LYS A 8 5.86 -2.22 9.05
N THR A 9 4.64 -1.93 8.61
CA THR A 9 3.76 -2.96 8.04
C THR A 9 3.90 -2.93 6.52
N LYS A 10 4.21 -4.08 5.91
CA LYS A 10 4.29 -4.24 4.46
C LYS A 10 2.97 -4.76 3.93
N TRP A 11 2.37 -4.05 2.98
CA TRP A 11 1.18 -4.49 2.27
C TRP A 11 1.50 -4.71 0.81
N ARG A 12 1.08 -5.86 0.28
CA ARG A 12 1.26 -6.24 -1.12
C ARG A 12 -0.05 -6.02 -1.87
N CYS A 13 0.05 -5.64 -3.14
CA CYS A 13 -1.13 -5.51 -3.98
C CYS A 13 -1.96 -6.81 -3.99
N VAL A 14 -3.28 -6.67 -3.79
CA VAL A 14 -4.24 -7.79 -3.81
C VAL A 14 -4.27 -8.53 -5.16
N SER A 15 -3.91 -7.85 -6.26
CA SER A 15 -3.90 -8.43 -7.60
C SER A 15 -2.60 -9.17 -7.93
N TYR A 16 -1.63 -9.26 -7.00
CA TYR A 16 -0.34 -9.92 -7.22
C TYR A 16 -0.51 -11.35 -7.79
N GLU A 17 -1.43 -12.15 -7.23
CA GLU A 17 -1.58 -13.53 -7.68
C GLU A 17 -2.00 -13.64 -9.15
N LYS A 18 -2.93 -12.78 -9.59
CA LYS A 18 -3.50 -12.79 -10.96
C LYS A 18 -2.64 -12.05 -11.99
N THR A 19 -2.06 -10.91 -11.60
CA THR A 19 -1.40 -9.95 -12.53
C THR A 19 0.11 -9.87 -12.34
N LYS A 20 0.64 -10.60 -11.34
CA LYS A 20 2.03 -10.51 -10.88
C LYS A 20 2.46 -9.07 -10.53
N CYS A 21 1.50 -8.23 -10.16
CA CYS A 21 1.71 -6.84 -9.75
C CYS A 21 2.61 -6.75 -8.52
N ARG A 22 3.80 -6.20 -8.70
CA ARG A 22 4.82 -6.10 -7.66
C ARG A 22 4.67 -4.84 -6.78
N SER A 23 3.63 -4.03 -7.00
CA SER A 23 3.31 -2.87 -6.16
C SER A 23 3.18 -3.27 -4.70
N VAL A 24 3.92 -2.53 -3.85
CA VAL A 24 3.99 -2.75 -2.41
C VAL A 24 3.94 -1.39 -1.72
N ILE A 25 3.19 -1.32 -0.61
CA ILE A 25 3.20 -0.17 0.28
C ILE A 25 3.79 -0.56 1.64
N TYR A 26 4.47 0.38 2.27
CA TYR A 26 4.97 0.27 3.63
C TYR A 26 4.28 1.34 4.46
N THR A 27 3.63 0.95 5.55
CA THR A 27 2.99 1.88 6.47
C THR A 27 3.78 1.93 7.77
N THR A 28 4.14 3.13 8.21
CA THR A 28 4.82 3.38 9.48
C THR A 28 4.16 4.60 10.13
N GLY A 29 3.35 4.38 11.17
CA GLY A 29 2.54 5.43 11.79
C GLY A 29 1.58 6.07 10.79
N LYS A 30 1.66 7.41 10.62
CA LYS A 30 0.87 8.17 9.64
C LYS A 30 1.57 8.35 8.28
N LYS A 31 2.59 7.55 7.97
CA LYS A 31 3.32 7.61 6.71
C LYS A 31 3.02 6.36 5.88
N VAL A 32 2.73 6.56 4.60
CA VAL A 32 2.55 5.50 3.62
C VAL A 32 3.61 5.68 2.55
N ASN A 33 4.57 4.76 2.48
CA ASN A 33 5.57 4.72 1.41
C ASN A 33 5.09 3.75 0.32
N CYS A 34 4.80 4.28 -0.87
CA CYS A 34 4.42 3.49 -2.03
C CYS A 34 5.65 3.18 -2.86
N ARG A 35 5.92 1.90 -3.09
CA ARG A 35 6.98 1.42 -3.97
C ARG A 35 6.40 0.69 -5.16
N GLN A 36 6.94 1.02 -6.34
CA GLN A 36 6.54 0.47 -7.63
C GLN A 36 5.12 0.84 -8.05
N THR A 37 4.90 0.93 -9.35
CA THR A 37 3.60 1.25 -9.93
C THR A 37 2.75 0.00 -10.12
N HIS A 38 1.43 0.17 -10.14
CA HIS A 38 0.52 -0.92 -10.48
C HIS A 38 0.58 -1.18 -12.00
N ASN A 39 0.58 -2.45 -12.39
CA ASN A 39 0.52 -2.88 -13.79
C ASN A 39 -0.91 -3.29 -14.23
N HIS A 40 -1.91 -2.95 -13.43
CA HIS A 40 -3.32 -3.28 -13.66
C HIS A 40 -4.20 -2.11 -13.24
N GLN A 41 -5.44 -2.11 -13.73
CA GLN A 41 -6.43 -1.13 -13.32
C GLN A 41 -6.85 -1.31 -11.85
N ALA A 42 -7.20 -0.22 -11.19
CA ALA A 42 -7.74 -0.26 -9.83
C ALA A 42 -9.05 -1.05 -9.81
N LYS A 43 -9.25 -1.87 -8.77
CA LYS A 43 -10.55 -2.51 -8.56
C LYS A 43 -11.57 -1.42 -8.19
N PRO A 44 -12.79 -1.47 -8.75
CA PRO A 44 -13.85 -0.58 -8.30
C PRO A 44 -14.12 -0.82 -6.81
N ILE A 45 -14.32 0.26 -6.07
CA ILE A 45 -14.69 0.20 -4.65
C ILE A 45 -16.21 0.02 -4.61
N ASP A 46 -16.67 -1.03 -3.94
CA ASP A 46 -18.10 -1.25 -3.75
C ASP A 46 -18.69 -0.12 -2.89
N PRO A 47 -19.81 0.51 -3.29
CA PRO A 47 -20.45 1.59 -2.51
C PRO A 47 -20.88 1.17 -1.11
N LYS A 48 -21.02 -0.14 -0.88
CA LYS A 48 -21.38 -0.73 0.41
C LYS A 48 -20.20 -0.86 1.37
N THR A 49 -18.97 -0.67 0.90
CA THR A 49 -17.79 -0.74 1.77
C THR A 49 -17.66 0.54 2.58
N ILE A 50 -17.79 0.41 3.90
CA ILE A 50 -17.57 1.53 4.82
C ILE A 50 -16.06 1.76 4.94
N LEU A 51 -15.57 2.83 4.33
CA LEU A 51 -14.17 3.26 4.44
C LEU A 51 -14.06 4.43 5.40
N VAL A 52 -13.17 4.33 6.39
CA VAL A 52 -12.86 5.43 7.31
C VAL A 52 -11.66 6.21 6.77
N PRO A 53 -11.82 7.49 6.35
CA PRO A 53 -10.72 8.29 5.86
C PRO A 53 -9.70 8.56 6.96
N GLN A 54 -8.41 8.52 6.61
CA GLN A 54 -7.30 8.76 7.53
C GLN A 54 -6.31 9.76 6.93
N TYR A 55 -5.90 10.73 7.73
CA TYR A 55 -4.89 11.72 7.32
C TYR A 55 -3.49 11.11 7.40
N VAL A 56 -2.89 10.87 6.23
CA VAL A 56 -1.59 10.25 6.10
C VAL A 56 -0.68 11.03 5.14
N LYS A 57 0.63 10.97 5.39
CA LYS A 57 1.66 11.47 4.48
C LYS A 57 2.02 10.37 3.50
N ILE A 58 1.69 10.56 2.23
CA ILE A 58 2.09 9.66 1.15
C ILE A 58 3.49 10.05 0.68
N VAL A 59 4.40 9.09 0.70
CA VAL A 59 5.76 9.19 0.16
C VAL A 59 5.82 8.24 -1.04
N ARG A 60 6.22 8.74 -2.20
CA ARG A 60 6.45 7.92 -3.39
C ARG A 60 7.95 7.84 -3.64
N SER A 61 8.47 6.64 -3.83
CA SER A 61 9.90 6.35 -4.00
C SER A 61 10.14 5.60 -5.29
#